data_AF-A0A6M8V7Y4-F1
#
_entry.id   AF-A0A6M8V7Y4-F1
#
_cell.length_a   1.000
_cell.length_b   1.000
_cell.length_c   1.000
_cell.angle_alpha   90.00
_cell.angle_beta   90.00
_cell.angle_gamma   90.00
#
_symmetry.space_group_name_H-M   'P 1'
#
loop_
_entity.id
_entity.type
_entity.pdbx_description
1 polymer ?
#
loop_
_entity_poly.entity_id
_entity_poly.type
_entity_poly.pdbx_seq_one_letter_code
_entity_poly.pdbx_strand_id
1 'polypeptide(L)' 'METNKIKTIEIQKPSVIISKEEYEGLQETLEILSDNELVKEIFEALSEKKEIRVNHEDLFGDK' A
#
# COMPACT_ATOMS: atom_id res chain seq x y z
N MET A 1 25.20 13.01 21.13
CA MET A 1 24.90 11.57 20.96
C MET A 1 23.50 11.36 21.50
N GLU A 2 22.50 11.33 20.61
CA GLU A 2 21.12 11.04 21.02
C GLU A 2 21.04 9.58 21.45
N THR A 3 20.73 9.37 22.73
CA THR A 3 20.47 8.05 23.28
C THR A 3 19.15 7.55 22.72
N ASN A 4 19.22 6.56 21.82
CA ASN A 4 18.03 5.82 21.39
C ASN A 4 17.30 5.32 22.65
N LYS A 5 16.13 5.88 22.93
CA LYS A 5 15.27 5.45 24.04
C LYS A 5 14.70 4.07 23.69
N ILE A 6 15.38 3.02 24.11
CA ILE A 6 14.90 1.64 24.02
C ILE A 6 13.69 1.52 24.95
N LYS A 7 12.50 1.31 24.38
CA LYS A 7 11.29 0.97 25.13
C LYS A 7 11.11 -0.54 25.10
N THR A 8 11.14 -1.17 26.27
CA THR A 8 10.80 -2.59 26.42
C THR A 8 9.30 -2.74 26.47
N ILE A 9 8.75 -3.67 25.70
CA ILE A 9 7.31 -3.98 25.67
C ILE A 9 7.16 -5.44 26.13
N GLU A 10 6.39 -5.66 27.19
CA GLU A 10 6.03 -7.02 27.62
C GLU A 10 4.82 -7.51 26.83
N ILE A 11 5.00 -8.61 26.10
CA ILE A 11 3.94 -9.22 25.30
C ILE A 11 3.21 -10.25 26.18
N GLN A 12 1.98 -9.93 26.60
CA GLN A 12 1.20 -10.77 27.51
C GLN A 12 0.45 -11.93 26.82
N LYS A 13 0.27 -11.87 25.49
CA LYS A 13 -0.42 -12.88 24.66
C LYS A 13 0.36 -13.12 23.38
N PRO A 14 0.23 -14.28 22.71
CA PRO A 14 0.86 -14.50 21.40
C PRO A 14 0.54 -13.33 20.46
N SER A 15 1.58 -12.59 20.06
CA SER A 15 1.46 -11.35 19.30
C SER A 15 2.53 -11.31 18.22
N VAL A 16 2.22 -10.66 17.10
CA VAL A 16 3.17 -10.42 16.01
C VAL A 16 3.54 -8.94 16.05
N ILE A 17 4.83 -8.64 16.06
CA ILE A 17 5.34 -7.28 15.92
C ILE A 17 5.66 -7.05 14.45
N ILE A 18 5.02 -6.06 13.87
CA ILE A 18 5.30 -5.56 12.53
C ILE A 18 5.48 -4.04 12.58
N SER A 19 6.13 -3.49 11.56
CA SER A 19 6.22 -2.05 11.43
C SER A 19 4.82 -1.45 11.18
N LYS A 20 4.68 -0.16 11.50
CA LYS A 20 3.45 0.58 11.19
C LYS A 20 3.15 0.53 9.69
N GLU A 21 4.17 0.70 8.86
CA GLU A 21 4.06 0.70 7.39
C GLU A 21 3.56 -0.65 6.87
N GLU A 22 4.09 -1.77 7.37
CA GLU A 22 3.60 -3.10 7.00
C GLU A 22 2.15 -3.34 7.44
N TYR A 23 1.75 -2.84 8.62
CA TYR A 23 0.37 -2.96 9.09
C TYR A 23 -0.61 -2.20 8.20
N GLU A 24 -0.27 -0.94 7.86
CA GLU A 24 -1.10 -0.11 6.98
C GLU A 24 -1.18 -0.70 5.57
N GLY A 25 -0.05 -1.12 5.00
CA GLY A 25 -0.03 -1.77 3.68
C GLY A 25 -0.80 -3.09 3.65
N LEU A 26 -0.78 -3.87 4.74
CA LEU A 26 -1.60 -5.07 4.86
C LEU A 26 -3.09 -4.73 4.89
N GLN A 27 -3.50 -3.72 5.66
CA GLN A 27 -4.90 -3.28 5.67
C GLN A 27 -5.37 -2.83 4.28
N GLU A 28 -4.59 -1.99 3.60
CA GLU A 28 -4.92 -1.49 2.27
C GLU A 28 -5.02 -2.63 1.25
N THR A 29 -4.08 -3.59 1.29
CA THR A 29 -4.12 -4.77 0.42
C THR A 29 -5.39 -5.58 0.64
N LEU A 30 -5.81 -5.80 1.90
CA LEU A 30 -7.03 -6.53 2.22
C LEU A 30 -8.29 -5.78 1.74
N GLU A 31 -8.29 -4.45 1.84
CA GLU A 31 -9.38 -3.61 1.34
C GLU A 31 -9.52 -3.73 -0.18
N ILE A 32 -8.43 -3.59 -0.93
CA ILE A 32 -8.42 -3.76 -2.39
C ILE A 32 -8.91 -5.16 -2.79
N LEU A 33 -8.38 -6.20 -2.13
CA LEU A 33 -8.75 -7.59 -2.43
C LEU A 33 -10.21 -7.92 -2.07
N SER A 34 -10.87 -7.10 -1.26
CA SER A 34 -12.28 -7.30 -0.92
C SER A 34 -13.23 -6.91 -2.06
N ASP A 35 -12.76 -6.12 -3.03
CA ASP A 35 -13.50 -5.70 -4.22
C ASP A 35 -13.01 -6.44 -5.47
N ASN A 36 -13.80 -7.45 -5.89
CA ASN A 36 -13.47 -8.27 -7.04
C ASN A 36 -13.46 -7.51 -8.37
N GLU A 37 -14.25 -6.43 -8.52
CA GLU A 37 -14.25 -5.65 -9.76
C GLU A 37 -13.02 -4.76 -9.82
N LEU A 38 -12.68 -4.07 -8.72
CA LEU A 38 -11.45 -3.30 -8.61
C LEU A 38 -10.22 -4.17 -8.90
N VAL A 39 -10.16 -5.39 -8.36
CA VAL A 39 -9.06 -6.33 -8.64
C VAL A 39 -8.95 -6.61 -10.14
N LYS A 40 -10.06 -6.87 -10.84
CA LYS A 40 -10.04 -7.09 -12.30
C LYS A 40 -9.54 -5.86 -13.03
N GLU A 41 -10.05 -4.68 -12.70
CA GLU A 41 -9.63 -3.41 -13.33
C GLU A 41 -8.13 -3.18 -13.14
N ILE A 42 -7.58 -3.46 -11.95
CA ILE A 42 -6.15 -3.37 -11.68
C ILE A 42 -5.37 -4.34 -12.59
N PHE A 43 -5.80 -5.60 -12.69
CA PHE A 43 -5.13 -6.58 -13.56
C PHE A 43 -5.21 -6.20 -15.04
N GLU A 44 -6.35 -5.71 -15.50
CA GLU A 44 -6.53 -5.21 -16.86
C GLU A 44 -5.58 -4.04 -17.14
N ALA A 45 -5.57 -3.01 -16.28
CA ALA A 45 -4.67 -1.85 -16.39
C ALA A 45 -3.18 -2.25 -16.37
N LEU A 46 -2.80 -3.23 -15.56
CA LEU A 46 -1.43 -3.75 -15.52
C LEU A 46 -1.04 -4.46 -16.83
N SER A 47 -2.00 -5.08 -17.50
CA SER A 47 -1.81 -5.77 -18.79
C SER A 47 -1.79 -4.82 -20.00
N GLU A 48 -2.26 -3.59 -19.84
CA GLU A 48 -2.25 -2.59 -20.92
C GLU A 48 -0.83 -2.20 -21.33
N LYS A 49 -0.64 -2.01 -22.64
CA LYS A 49 0.61 -1.54 -23.21
C LYS A 49 0.93 -0.15 -22.68
N LYS A 50 2.22 0.09 -22.39
CA LYS A 50 2.71 1.38 -21.89
C LYS A 50 2.33 2.56 -22.81
N GLU A 51 2.20 2.32 -24.11
CA GLU A 51 1.82 3.32 -25.11
C GLU A 51 0.39 3.86 -24.96
N ILE A 52 -0.50 3.13 -24.26
CA ILE A 52 -1.91 3.50 -24.06
C ILE A 52 -2.09 4.28 -22.74
N ARG A 53 -1.10 4.21 -21.84
CA ARG A 53 -1.16 4.83 -20.51
C ARG A 53 -0.98 6.34 -20.64
N VAL A 54 -1.91 7.09 -20.08
CA VAL A 54 -1.82 8.55 -20.03
C VAL A 54 -0.95 8.95 -18.84
N ASN A 55 0.01 9.84 -19.05
CA ASN A 55 0.83 10.34 -17.96
C ASN A 55 0.08 11.42 -17.15
N HIS A 56 0.59 11.73 -15.96
CA HIS A 56 -0.05 12.69 -15.07
C HIS A 56 -0.14 14.11 -15.65
N GLU A 57 0.90 14.55 -16.37
CA GLU A 57 0.96 15.88 -16.99
C GLU A 57 -0.09 16.04 -18.10
N ASP A 58 -0.33 15.00 -18.90
CA ASP A 58 -1.32 14.99 -19.97
C ASP A 58 -2.77 14.91 -19.43
N LEU A 59 -2.97 14.33 -18.24
CA LEU A 59 -4.27 14.21 -17.58
C LEU A 59 -4.67 15.47 -16.80
N PHE A 60 -3.70 16.08 -16.11
CA PHE A 60 -3.97 17.12 -15.10
C PHE A 60 -3.21 18.43 -15.34
N GLY A 61 -2.38 18.51 -16.38
CA GLY A 61 -1.74 19.75 -16.77
C GLY A 61 -2.76 20.76 -17.26
N ASP A 62 -2.75 21.96 -16.68
CA ASP A 62 -3.52 23.10 -17.18
C ASP A 62 -3.13 23.38 -18.63
N LYS A 63 -4.13 23.45 -19.54
CA LYS A 63 -3.95 23.86 -20.93
C LYS A 63 -3.66 25.34 -21.08
#